data_AF-A0A6G0XJG9-F1
#
_entry.id   AF-A0A6G0XJG9-F1
#
_cell.length_a   1.000
_cell.length_b   1.000
_cell.length_c   1.000
_cell.angle_alpha   90.00
_cell.angle_beta   90.00
_cell.angle_gamma   90.00
#
_symmetry.space_group_name_H-M   'P 1'
#
loop_
_entity.id
_entity.type
_entity.pdbx_description
1 polymer ?
#
loop_
_entity_poly.entity_id
_entity_poly.type
_entity_poly.pdbx_seq_one_letter_code
_entity_poly.pdbx_strand_id
1 'polypeptide(L)'
;MSGPFFPPTSSSTPLFGSPAPNMTNSPIFGSTYSAEGVESVANLSRNAQAKAWARERGLDIVNVSWEDCARNQGSCWGPCISDMTLVVNNRWMSVLRVPNFSDPIMSVPSSAIQVSVGNESPHEVPLTKISLEDYLKNISKYTELNTNSTLFVPHKDDQVVVSTQSCFLPIPTAGEVDFHVGLFNYQSTPSAPAVLVLVSTDAGTSAQVVEGNRRGDILYFNDRGTKRTFKAERLSTDRAKRGVETTGAMTQEEEARNYIMIVQIPLIKPVRFTAQECFASAPQRMKSAVAVSKARHRIPNKQMDEFADIANVEPAMVGLGSSHGPFPKLSKHADIKRDPSYPIRVTLQYYQATSNGVVTQSIIDNLARQMEEVKTKATWCGSLVVPQNPHMSVICDLCQNPIAGQVRYKCLVCPYYDLCEVCEAKPAGFTFAHYHPENHPFLKLKHDRYGASSYVEQNRSTLTHHGVMCTECYKPIVGILYQCTMCPTVHLCEVCELTKGHANFTHPLLKIFHSHKP
;
A
#
# COMPACT_ATOMS: atom_id res chain seq x y z
N MET A 1 -34.31 -34.20 49.15
CA MET A 1 -32.94 -33.67 48.92
C MET A 1 -32.33 -34.49 47.81
N SER A 2 -32.47 -34.00 46.58
CA SER A 2 -32.04 -34.68 45.36
C SER A 2 -31.73 -33.57 44.36
N GLY A 3 -30.47 -33.15 44.35
CA GLY A 3 -29.98 -32.07 43.50
C GLY A 3 -29.90 -32.51 42.03
N PRO A 4 -30.17 -31.60 41.08
CA PRO A 4 -30.08 -31.91 39.66
C PRO A 4 -28.62 -31.93 39.21
N PHE A 5 -28.31 -32.93 38.38
CA PHE A 5 -27.07 -33.09 37.62
C PHE A 5 -26.79 -31.87 36.73
N PHE A 6 -25.58 -31.32 36.82
CA PHE A 6 -24.99 -30.43 35.81
C PHE A 6 -23.74 -31.10 35.24
N PRO A 7 -23.64 -31.37 33.93
CA PRO A 7 -22.35 -31.39 33.24
C PRO A 7 -22.06 -29.97 32.76
N PRO A 8 -20.87 -29.40 33.00
CA PRO A 8 -20.08 -29.06 31.81
C PRO A 8 -18.56 -28.95 32.06
N THR A 9 -17.76 -29.24 31.04
CA THR A 9 -17.04 -28.20 30.26
C THR A 9 -16.12 -28.89 29.26
N SER A 10 -16.61 -29.05 28.04
CA SER A 10 -15.74 -29.23 26.88
C SER A 10 -14.97 -27.92 26.66
N SER A 11 -13.64 -28.04 26.59
CA SER A 11 -12.71 -26.97 26.26
C SER A 11 -13.06 -26.38 24.88
N SER A 12 -13.54 -25.14 24.87
CA SER A 12 -13.66 -24.35 23.65
C SER A 12 -12.30 -23.81 23.26
N THR A 13 -11.64 -24.49 22.32
CA THR A 13 -10.50 -23.94 21.59
C THR A 13 -10.99 -22.75 20.76
N PRO A 14 -10.31 -21.58 20.77
CA PRO A 14 -10.69 -20.48 19.92
C PRO A 14 -10.41 -20.85 18.45
N LEU A 15 -11.42 -20.68 17.60
CA LEU A 15 -11.48 -21.24 16.24
C LEU A 15 -10.62 -20.51 15.19
N PHE A 16 -9.87 -19.47 15.55
CA PHE A 16 -9.06 -18.70 14.60
C PHE A 16 -7.79 -18.17 15.27
N GLY A 17 -6.69 -18.91 15.14
CA GLY A 17 -5.36 -18.43 15.51
C GLY A 17 -4.66 -17.81 14.29
N SER A 18 -3.83 -16.79 14.53
CA SER A 18 -2.72 -16.43 13.64
C SER A 18 -1.94 -17.69 13.22
N PRO A 19 -1.16 -17.67 12.11
CA PRO A 19 -0.27 -18.77 11.78
C PRO A 19 0.50 -19.22 13.03
N ALA A 20 0.58 -20.53 13.26
CA ALA A 20 1.11 -21.09 14.51
C ALA A 20 2.46 -20.45 14.87
N PRO A 21 2.72 -20.11 16.14
CA PRO A 21 3.94 -19.40 16.51
C PRO A 21 5.15 -20.27 16.16
N ASN A 22 6.03 -19.74 15.31
CA ASN A 22 7.38 -20.23 15.01
C ASN A 22 7.48 -21.60 14.29
N MET A 23 6.41 -22.14 13.69
CA MET A 23 6.51 -23.33 12.82
C MET A 23 5.83 -23.12 11.47
N THR A 24 6.64 -22.80 10.47
CA THR A 24 6.33 -22.73 9.04
C THR A 24 6.55 -24.08 8.34
N ASN A 25 6.06 -24.24 7.12
CA ASN A 25 6.42 -25.39 6.28
C ASN A 25 7.76 -25.18 5.56
N SER A 26 8.79 -24.70 6.27
CA SER A 26 10.10 -24.45 5.65
C SER A 26 10.70 -25.75 5.10
N PRO A 27 11.17 -25.75 3.84
CA PRO A 27 12.09 -26.78 3.39
C PRO A 27 13.37 -26.78 4.23
N ILE A 28 14.07 -27.92 4.28
CA ILE A 28 15.39 -27.98 4.89
C ILE A 28 16.36 -27.23 3.98
N PHE A 29 16.97 -26.18 4.50
CA PHE A 29 17.96 -25.38 3.80
C PHE A 29 19.39 -25.86 4.11
N GLY A 30 20.30 -25.78 3.13
CA GLY A 30 21.73 -25.94 3.38
C GLY A 30 22.26 -24.81 4.27
N SER A 31 23.17 -25.09 5.21
CA SER A 31 23.58 -24.11 6.22
C SER A 31 24.95 -23.47 5.92
N THR A 32 24.97 -22.13 5.87
CA THR A 32 26.21 -21.33 6.07
C THR A 32 26.04 -20.22 7.13
N TYR A 33 24.87 -20.12 7.76
CA TYR A 33 24.49 -19.07 8.72
C TYR A 33 24.48 -19.60 10.17
N SER A 34 24.69 -18.71 11.14
CA SER A 34 24.63 -19.05 12.57
C SER A 34 23.19 -18.97 13.11
N ALA A 35 22.83 -19.89 14.02
CA ALA A 35 21.53 -19.86 14.69
C ALA A 35 21.32 -18.54 15.48
N GLU A 36 22.39 -18.00 16.03
CA GLU A 36 22.41 -16.70 16.73
C GLU A 36 22.09 -15.54 15.78
N GLY A 37 22.68 -15.52 14.57
CA GLY A 37 22.42 -14.50 13.57
C GLY A 37 20.96 -14.51 13.09
N VAL A 38 20.40 -15.71 12.84
CA VAL A 38 18.97 -15.87 12.50
C VAL A 38 18.07 -15.31 13.59
N GLU A 39 18.36 -15.62 14.85
CA GLU A 39 17.55 -15.16 15.98
C GLU A 39 17.68 -13.65 16.21
N SER A 40 18.87 -13.08 16.03
CA SER A 40 19.07 -11.65 16.18
C SER A 40 18.31 -10.85 15.12
N VAL A 41 18.41 -11.25 13.85
CA VAL A 41 17.68 -10.62 12.74
C VAL A 41 16.16 -10.77 12.89
N ALA A 42 15.69 -11.92 13.35
CA ALA A 42 14.27 -12.13 13.65
C ALA A 42 13.76 -11.21 14.78
N ASN A 43 14.60 -10.90 15.76
CA ASN A 43 14.25 -10.06 16.91
C ASN A 43 14.41 -8.55 16.66
N LEU A 44 14.89 -8.13 15.48
CA LEU A 44 14.94 -6.70 15.11
C LEU A 44 13.55 -6.03 15.22
N SER A 45 12.47 -6.75 14.93
CA SER A 45 11.08 -6.30 15.13
C SER A 45 10.66 -6.01 16.58
N ARG A 46 11.44 -6.49 17.55
CA ARG A 46 11.27 -6.27 19.00
C ARG A 46 12.25 -5.23 19.54
N ASN A 47 13.22 -4.79 18.75
CA ASN A 47 14.19 -3.79 19.15
C ASN A 47 13.52 -2.41 19.25
N ALA A 48 13.37 -1.92 20.48
CA ALA A 48 12.66 -0.66 20.75
C ALA A 48 13.29 0.55 20.05
N GLN A 49 14.63 0.61 19.97
CA GLN A 49 15.35 1.71 19.34
C GLN A 49 15.18 1.69 17.82
N ALA A 50 15.35 0.53 17.18
CA ALA A 50 15.15 0.38 15.75
C ALA A 50 13.71 0.73 15.32
N LYS A 51 12.70 0.30 16.11
CA LYS A 51 11.31 0.68 15.89
C LYS A 51 11.07 2.18 16.10
N ALA A 52 11.76 2.83 17.03
CA ALA A 52 11.65 4.28 17.23
C ALA A 52 12.12 5.04 15.99
N TRP A 53 13.30 4.71 15.46
CA TRP A 53 13.81 5.30 14.21
C TRP A 53 12.89 5.02 13.02
N ALA A 54 12.34 3.81 12.90
CA ALA A 54 11.36 3.50 11.86
C ALA A 54 10.11 4.39 11.96
N ARG A 55 9.57 4.58 13.17
CA ARG A 55 8.37 5.41 13.41
C ARG A 55 8.58 6.88 13.10
N GLU A 56 9.77 7.41 13.30
CA GLU A 56 10.13 8.79 12.88
C GLU A 56 9.98 9.01 11.37
N ARG A 57 10.07 7.93 10.58
CA ARG A 57 9.83 7.92 9.13
C ARG A 57 8.45 7.41 8.72
N GLY A 58 7.54 7.23 9.68
CA GLY A 58 6.20 6.67 9.42
C GLY A 58 6.20 5.16 9.10
N LEU A 59 7.27 4.45 9.43
CA LEU A 59 7.44 3.01 9.22
C LEU A 59 7.36 2.24 10.55
N ASP A 60 7.31 0.91 10.48
CA ASP A 60 7.45 -0.03 11.58
C ASP A 60 8.27 -1.25 11.12
N ILE A 61 8.80 -1.99 12.09
CA ILE A 61 9.49 -3.26 11.85
C ILE A 61 8.62 -4.39 12.40
N VAL A 62 8.22 -5.31 11.54
CA VAL A 62 7.27 -6.40 11.81
C VAL A 62 7.80 -7.73 11.27
N ASN A 63 7.35 -8.86 11.83
CA ASN A 63 7.63 -10.20 11.26
C ASN A 63 6.50 -10.69 10.35
N VAL A 64 5.30 -10.11 10.50
CA VAL A 64 4.12 -10.40 9.70
C VAL A 64 3.62 -9.10 9.10
N SER A 65 3.65 -9.02 7.79
CA SER A 65 3.19 -7.88 7.01
C SER A 65 1.79 -8.15 6.48
N TRP A 66 0.88 -7.18 6.66
CA TRP A 66 -0.49 -7.29 6.15
C TRP A 66 -0.57 -6.75 4.73
N GLU A 67 -0.73 -7.62 3.73
CA GLU A 67 -0.82 -7.26 2.31
C GLU A 67 -2.22 -7.52 1.77
N ASP A 68 -3.20 -6.82 2.32
CA ASP A 68 -4.62 -7.08 2.03
C ASP A 68 -5.05 -6.48 0.70
N CYS A 69 -5.79 -7.22 -0.12
CA CYS A 69 -6.45 -6.62 -1.28
C CYS A 69 -7.75 -5.91 -0.89
N ALA A 70 -8.37 -6.28 0.25
CA ALA A 70 -9.53 -5.59 0.78
C ALA A 70 -9.73 -5.82 2.28
N ARG A 71 -10.01 -4.73 3.02
CA ARG A 71 -10.20 -4.72 4.47
C ARG A 71 -11.39 -3.84 4.88
N ASN A 72 -12.09 -4.23 5.94
CA ASN A 72 -13.10 -3.38 6.56
C ASN A 72 -12.41 -2.26 7.34
N GLN A 73 -12.89 -1.03 7.18
CA GLN A 73 -12.31 0.15 7.81
C GLN A 73 -12.13 -0.03 9.33
N GLY A 74 -10.92 0.29 9.83
CA GLY A 74 -10.59 0.22 11.27
C GLY A 74 -10.61 -1.19 11.88
N SER A 75 -10.59 -2.24 11.06
CA SER A 75 -10.76 -3.63 11.48
C SER A 75 -9.59 -4.50 11.06
N CYS A 76 -9.33 -5.59 11.79
CA CYS A 76 -8.46 -6.68 11.32
C CYS A 76 -9.19 -7.68 10.41
N TRP A 77 -10.47 -7.42 10.10
CA TRP A 77 -11.31 -8.26 9.25
C TRP A 77 -11.48 -7.63 7.87
N GLY A 78 -11.58 -8.47 6.85
CA GLY A 78 -11.81 -8.03 5.48
C GLY A 78 -12.17 -9.18 4.56
N PRO A 79 -12.70 -8.88 3.37
CA PRO A 79 -13.12 -9.91 2.42
C PRO A 79 -11.95 -10.46 1.58
N CYS A 80 -10.77 -9.85 1.59
CA CYS A 80 -9.57 -10.38 0.92
C CYS A 80 -8.30 -9.92 1.67
N ILE A 81 -7.93 -10.65 2.72
CA ILE A 81 -6.84 -10.29 3.64
C ILE A 81 -5.73 -11.34 3.63
N SER A 82 -4.48 -10.90 3.65
CA SER A 82 -3.30 -11.75 3.49
C SER A 82 -2.18 -11.39 4.48
N ASP A 83 -1.74 -12.39 5.23
CA ASP A 83 -0.53 -12.31 6.06
C ASP A 83 0.67 -12.76 5.21
N MET A 84 1.64 -11.88 5.02
CA MET A 84 2.89 -12.17 4.32
C MET A 84 4.08 -12.16 5.28
N THR A 85 4.94 -13.16 5.16
CA THR A 85 6.06 -13.43 6.06
C THR A 85 7.34 -13.70 5.27
N LEU A 86 8.48 -13.26 5.80
CA LEU A 86 9.80 -13.64 5.29
C LEU A 86 10.34 -14.76 6.16
N VAL A 87 10.78 -15.87 5.57
CA VAL A 87 11.10 -17.08 6.34
C VAL A 87 12.50 -17.59 6.00
N VAL A 88 13.30 -17.75 7.05
CA VAL A 88 14.63 -18.39 7.00
C VAL A 88 14.67 -19.44 8.10
N ASN A 89 15.03 -20.67 7.76
CA ASN A 89 15.17 -21.77 8.70
C ASN A 89 14.01 -21.88 9.72
N ASN A 90 12.78 -21.87 9.23
CA ASN A 90 11.58 -21.96 10.06
C ASN A 90 11.36 -20.79 11.04
N ARG A 91 12.05 -19.66 10.85
CA ARG A 91 11.89 -18.43 11.64
C ARG A 91 11.44 -17.29 10.76
N TRP A 92 10.52 -16.48 11.28
CA TRP A 92 10.08 -15.26 10.62
C TRP A 92 11.09 -14.15 10.81
N MET A 93 11.61 -13.64 9.70
CA MET A 93 12.54 -12.53 9.69
C MET A 93 11.82 -11.19 9.79
N SER A 94 12.59 -10.15 10.13
CA SER A 94 12.07 -8.80 10.28
C SER A 94 11.94 -8.09 8.93
N VAL A 95 10.88 -7.31 8.77
CA VAL A 95 10.58 -6.50 7.59
C VAL A 95 10.28 -5.07 8.05
N LEU A 96 10.98 -4.10 7.48
CA LEU A 96 10.69 -2.68 7.59
C LEU A 96 9.62 -2.31 6.55
N ARG A 97 8.48 -1.79 7.00
CA ARG A 97 7.37 -1.37 6.14
C ARG A 97 6.50 -0.32 6.83
N VAL A 98 5.51 0.21 6.14
CA VAL A 98 4.51 1.06 6.80
C VAL A 98 3.67 0.24 7.80
N PRO A 99 3.26 0.77 8.97
CA PRO A 99 2.56 -0.01 10.00
C PRO A 99 1.33 -0.75 9.47
N ASN A 100 1.08 -1.98 9.91
CA ASN A 100 -0.05 -2.80 9.43
C ASN A 100 -1.45 -2.13 9.52
N PHE A 101 -1.66 -1.23 10.49
CA PHE A 101 -2.90 -0.45 10.66
C PHE A 101 -2.94 0.85 9.82
N SER A 102 -1.87 1.13 9.08
CA SER A 102 -1.71 2.23 8.14
C SER A 102 -1.14 1.64 6.86
N ASP A 103 -1.99 1.26 5.92
CA ASP A 103 -1.52 0.67 4.65
C ASP A 103 -1.61 1.73 3.56
N PRO A 104 -0.65 2.66 3.45
CA PRO A 104 -0.63 3.56 2.33
C PRO A 104 -0.30 2.78 1.08
N ILE A 105 -1.04 3.10 0.05
CA ILE A 105 -0.92 2.48 -1.25
C ILE A 105 -0.68 3.55 -2.29
N MET A 106 0.11 3.20 -3.29
CA MET A 106 0.30 4.06 -4.45
C MET A 106 -0.34 3.43 -5.68
N SER A 107 -1.01 4.25 -6.48
CA SER A 107 -1.52 3.82 -7.78
C SER A 107 -0.39 3.94 -8.78
N VAL A 108 -0.09 2.85 -9.48
CA VAL A 108 0.88 2.82 -10.56
C VAL A 108 0.21 2.20 -11.80
N PRO A 109 0.41 2.76 -13.00
CA PRO A 109 -0.09 2.13 -14.21
C PRO A 109 0.47 0.73 -14.38
N SER A 110 -0.38 -0.27 -14.64
CA SER A 110 0.08 -1.66 -14.86
C SER A 110 0.95 -1.79 -16.11
N SER A 111 0.74 -0.93 -17.12
CA SER A 111 1.61 -0.79 -18.30
C SER A 111 3.03 -0.29 -17.97
N ALA A 112 3.21 0.44 -16.86
CA ALA A 112 4.51 0.95 -16.44
C ALA A 112 5.33 -0.07 -15.62
N ILE A 113 4.68 -1.11 -15.09
CA ILE A 113 5.32 -2.17 -14.31
C ILE A 113 5.81 -3.25 -15.27
N GLN A 114 7.09 -3.60 -15.20
CA GLN A 114 7.71 -4.60 -16.07
C GLN A 114 7.83 -5.95 -15.35
N VAL A 115 7.54 -7.03 -16.07
CA VAL A 115 7.74 -8.42 -15.65
C VAL A 115 8.56 -9.17 -16.70
N SER A 116 9.40 -10.10 -16.25
CA SER A 116 10.19 -10.96 -17.14
C SER A 116 9.44 -12.27 -17.43
N VAL A 117 9.40 -12.71 -18.69
CA VAL A 117 8.80 -13.97 -19.14
C VAL A 117 9.79 -14.81 -19.94
N GLY A 118 9.51 -16.10 -20.10
CA GLY A 118 10.35 -17.10 -20.78
C GLY A 118 10.77 -18.24 -19.85
N ASN A 119 10.74 -18.03 -18.53
CA ASN A 119 11.08 -19.04 -17.52
C ASN A 119 10.04 -20.17 -17.39
N GLU A 120 8.83 -19.97 -17.91
CA GLU A 120 7.79 -21.00 -18.01
C GLU A 120 8.11 -22.09 -19.03
N SER A 121 8.96 -21.78 -20.01
CA SER A 121 9.38 -22.74 -21.04
C SER A 121 10.22 -23.86 -20.41
N PRO A 122 9.98 -25.13 -20.74
CA PRO A 122 10.88 -26.22 -20.34
C PRO A 122 12.26 -26.12 -21.03
N HIS A 123 12.36 -25.31 -22.09
CA HIS A 123 13.58 -25.08 -22.86
C HIS A 123 14.24 -23.75 -22.49
N GLU A 124 15.55 -23.69 -22.64
CA GLU A 124 16.32 -22.46 -22.49
C GLU A 124 15.98 -21.45 -23.60
N VAL A 125 15.15 -20.48 -23.26
CA VAL A 125 14.75 -19.39 -24.15
C VAL A 125 15.18 -18.05 -23.55
N PRO A 126 15.51 -17.04 -24.38
CA PRO A 126 15.84 -15.71 -23.88
C PRO A 126 14.67 -15.11 -23.09
N LEU A 127 14.97 -14.51 -21.94
CA LEU A 127 13.98 -13.78 -21.15
C LEU A 127 13.60 -12.48 -21.88
N THR A 128 12.30 -12.19 -21.89
CA THR A 128 11.75 -10.96 -22.48
C THR A 128 11.02 -10.17 -21.40
N LYS A 129 11.20 -8.84 -21.40
CA LYS A 129 10.45 -7.94 -20.52
C LYS A 129 9.16 -7.49 -21.20
N ILE A 130 8.05 -7.63 -20.51
CA ILE A 130 6.73 -7.14 -20.94
C ILE A 130 6.07 -6.39 -19.80
N SER A 131 5.02 -5.61 -20.09
CA SER A 131 4.27 -4.95 -19.03
C SER A 131 3.44 -5.95 -18.23
N LEU A 132 3.15 -5.63 -16.96
CA LEU A 132 2.23 -6.41 -16.13
C LEU A 132 0.83 -6.45 -16.77
N GLU A 133 0.41 -5.36 -17.39
CA GLU A 133 -0.81 -5.29 -18.18
C GLU A 133 -0.84 -6.35 -19.30
N ASP A 134 0.21 -6.43 -20.11
CA ASP A 134 0.31 -7.42 -21.19
C ASP A 134 0.36 -8.85 -20.66
N TYR A 135 1.06 -9.08 -19.55
CA TYR A 135 1.08 -10.37 -18.88
C TYR A 135 -0.33 -10.80 -18.47
N LEU A 136 -1.09 -9.93 -17.80
CA LEU A 136 -2.44 -10.25 -17.31
C LEU A 136 -3.45 -10.47 -18.44
N LYS A 137 -3.35 -9.69 -19.53
CA LYS A 137 -4.18 -9.87 -20.74
C LYS A 137 -3.90 -11.21 -21.44
N ASN A 138 -2.66 -11.68 -21.37
CA ASN A 138 -2.19 -12.85 -22.11
C ASN A 138 -1.74 -14.00 -21.20
N ILE A 139 -2.26 -14.08 -19.97
CA ILE A 139 -1.71 -14.99 -18.94
C ILE A 139 -1.71 -16.46 -19.36
N SER A 140 -2.66 -16.88 -20.22
CA SER A 140 -2.72 -18.24 -20.76
C SER A 140 -1.52 -18.61 -21.66
N LYS A 141 -0.71 -17.65 -22.10
CA LYS A 141 0.55 -17.93 -22.83
C LYS A 141 1.67 -18.38 -21.89
N TYR A 142 1.62 -17.93 -20.64
CA TYR A 142 2.69 -18.12 -19.65
C TYR A 142 2.32 -19.17 -18.59
N THR A 143 1.10 -19.71 -18.64
CA THR A 143 0.51 -20.60 -17.64
C THR A 143 -0.40 -21.63 -18.30
N GLU A 144 -0.84 -22.65 -17.56
CA GLU A 144 -1.80 -23.65 -18.05
C GLU A 144 -3.28 -23.27 -17.87
N LEU A 145 -3.59 -21.97 -17.79
CA LEU A 145 -4.96 -21.49 -17.80
C LEU A 145 -5.61 -21.66 -19.17
N ASN A 146 -6.94 -21.74 -19.20
CA ASN A 146 -7.69 -21.96 -20.45
C ASN A 146 -7.37 -20.88 -21.50
N THR A 147 -7.34 -21.29 -22.77
CA THR A 147 -7.10 -20.40 -23.91
C THR A 147 -8.10 -19.23 -23.89
N ASN A 148 -7.62 -17.99 -24.04
CA ASN A 148 -8.36 -16.73 -23.89
C ASN A 148 -8.71 -16.31 -22.45
N SER A 149 -8.19 -16.99 -21.44
CA SER A 149 -8.29 -16.49 -20.06
C SER A 149 -7.50 -15.20 -19.93
N THR A 150 -8.20 -14.13 -19.56
CA THR A 150 -7.63 -12.85 -19.16
C THR A 150 -7.88 -12.65 -17.68
N LEU A 151 -6.86 -12.19 -16.95
CA LEU A 151 -7.01 -11.70 -15.58
C LEU A 151 -6.92 -10.17 -15.51
N PHE A 152 -7.05 -9.51 -16.66
CA PHE A 152 -7.07 -8.06 -16.79
C PHE A 152 -8.49 -7.55 -17.08
N VAL A 153 -8.95 -6.60 -16.26
CA VAL A 153 -10.21 -5.88 -16.46
C VAL A 153 -9.90 -4.44 -16.88
N PRO A 154 -10.20 -4.04 -18.12
CA PRO A 154 -9.98 -2.66 -18.60
C PRO A 154 -10.64 -1.62 -17.69
N HIS A 155 -10.04 -0.44 -17.55
CA HIS A 155 -10.49 0.66 -16.67
C HIS A 155 -10.41 0.38 -15.17
N LYS A 156 -10.21 -0.88 -14.76
CA LYS A 156 -10.00 -1.28 -13.37
C LYS A 156 -8.54 -1.60 -13.10
N ASP A 157 -7.94 -2.45 -13.92
CA ASP A 157 -6.59 -2.95 -13.75
C ASP A 157 -5.56 -2.13 -14.55
N ASP A 158 -5.96 -1.05 -15.23
CA ASP A 158 -5.06 -0.04 -15.81
C ASP A 158 -4.17 0.60 -14.73
N GLN A 159 -4.65 0.57 -13.48
CA GLN A 159 -3.98 1.06 -12.29
C GLN A 159 -3.93 -0.06 -11.25
N VAL A 160 -2.76 -0.28 -10.67
CA VAL A 160 -2.57 -1.27 -9.60
C VAL A 160 -2.03 -0.61 -8.35
N VAL A 161 -2.26 -1.29 -7.24
CA VAL A 161 -2.02 -0.79 -5.91
C VAL A 161 -0.67 -1.29 -5.44
N VAL A 162 0.30 -0.40 -5.24
CA VAL A 162 1.69 -0.76 -4.96
C VAL A 162 2.05 -0.44 -3.50
N SER A 163 2.78 -1.34 -2.86
CA SER A 163 3.42 -1.18 -1.55
C SER A 163 4.90 -1.56 -1.64
N THR A 164 5.71 -1.03 -0.73
CA THR A 164 7.14 -1.31 -0.64
C THR A 164 7.49 -1.83 0.75
N GLN A 165 8.51 -2.68 0.80
CA GLN A 165 9.03 -3.28 2.02
C GLN A 165 10.54 -3.45 1.90
N SER A 166 11.25 -3.37 3.02
CA SER A 166 12.66 -3.74 3.12
C SER A 166 12.83 -4.92 4.09
N CYS A 167 13.30 -6.03 3.54
CA CYS A 167 13.44 -7.34 4.17
C CYS A 167 14.86 -7.55 4.70
N PHE A 168 15.01 -7.97 5.96
CA PHE A 168 16.32 -8.27 6.54
C PHE A 168 16.60 -9.78 6.53
N LEU A 169 17.73 -10.19 5.95
CA LEU A 169 18.19 -11.57 5.85
C LEU A 169 19.45 -11.81 6.69
N PRO A 170 19.55 -12.94 7.41
CA PRO A 170 20.68 -13.28 8.28
C PRO A 170 21.87 -13.83 7.48
N ILE A 171 22.45 -13.00 6.61
CA ILE A 171 23.55 -13.40 5.73
C ILE A 171 24.89 -13.19 6.46
N PRO A 172 25.72 -14.25 6.62
CA PRO A 172 27.07 -14.11 7.21
C PRO A 172 27.95 -13.20 6.35
N THR A 173 29.10 -12.75 6.89
CA THR A 173 30.05 -11.91 6.13
C THR A 173 30.56 -12.60 4.87
N ALA A 174 30.68 -13.93 4.90
CA ALA A 174 30.96 -14.77 3.74
C ALA A 174 29.97 -15.94 3.73
N GLY A 175 29.25 -16.12 2.63
CA GLY A 175 28.24 -17.15 2.48
C GLY A 175 26.92 -16.58 1.95
N GLU A 176 25.87 -17.37 2.12
CA GLU A 176 24.58 -17.18 1.47
C GLU A 176 23.48 -17.87 2.27
N VAL A 177 22.25 -17.39 2.14
CA VAL A 177 21.10 -17.92 2.87
C VAL A 177 19.99 -18.30 1.89
N ASP A 178 19.49 -19.52 2.01
CA ASP A 178 18.23 -19.89 1.37
C ASP A 178 17.06 -19.36 2.22
N PHE A 179 16.06 -18.82 1.55
CA PHE A 179 14.87 -18.25 2.17
C PHE A 179 13.65 -18.43 1.28
N HIS A 180 12.47 -18.15 1.83
CA HIS A 180 11.25 -18.02 1.05
C HIS A 180 10.32 -16.96 1.62
N VAL A 181 9.37 -16.55 0.79
CA VAL A 181 8.23 -15.73 1.21
C VAL A 181 7.06 -16.67 1.48
N GLY A 182 6.49 -16.56 2.67
CA GLY A 182 5.26 -17.24 3.04
C GLY A 182 4.07 -16.30 2.92
N LEU A 183 2.97 -16.77 2.33
CA LEU A 183 1.73 -16.00 2.21
C LEU A 183 0.54 -16.84 2.69
N PHE A 184 -0.27 -16.28 3.59
CA PHE A 184 -1.51 -16.89 4.03
C PHE A 184 -2.68 -15.96 3.74
N ASN A 185 -3.59 -16.39 2.86
CA ASN A 185 -4.82 -15.67 2.61
C ASN A 185 -5.98 -16.33 3.36
N TYR A 186 -6.71 -15.54 4.16
CA TYR A 186 -7.77 -16.03 5.04
C TYR A 186 -9.01 -16.54 4.30
N GLN A 187 -9.18 -16.15 3.04
CA GLN A 187 -10.31 -16.55 2.21
C GLN A 187 -9.95 -17.67 1.23
N SER A 188 -8.67 -18.00 1.06
CA SER A 188 -8.21 -19.09 0.19
C SER A 188 -8.44 -20.47 0.81
N THR A 189 -8.76 -21.43 -0.04
CA THR A 189 -8.77 -22.87 0.26
C THR A 189 -8.22 -23.63 -0.94
N PRO A 190 -7.75 -24.89 -0.81
CA PRO A 190 -7.24 -25.65 -1.96
C PRO A 190 -8.29 -25.85 -3.07
N SER A 191 -9.57 -25.94 -2.70
CA SER A 191 -10.66 -26.12 -3.67
C SER A 191 -11.26 -24.81 -4.21
N ALA A 192 -10.96 -23.69 -3.58
CA ALA A 192 -11.49 -22.38 -3.93
C ALA A 192 -10.48 -21.28 -3.50
N PRO A 193 -9.40 -21.10 -4.27
CA PRO A 193 -8.40 -20.06 -3.97
C PRO A 193 -9.03 -18.67 -4.18
N ALA A 194 -8.72 -17.74 -3.28
CA ALA A 194 -9.20 -16.36 -3.35
C ALA A 194 -8.19 -15.44 -4.05
N VAL A 195 -6.92 -15.88 -4.18
CA VAL A 195 -5.83 -15.08 -4.73
C VAL A 195 -4.93 -15.96 -5.60
N LEU A 196 -4.61 -15.46 -6.80
CA LEU A 196 -3.46 -15.89 -7.60
C LEU A 196 -2.30 -14.95 -7.30
N VAL A 197 -1.10 -15.49 -7.12
CA VAL A 197 0.12 -14.72 -6.88
C VAL A 197 1.05 -14.85 -8.06
N LEU A 198 1.58 -13.72 -8.53
CA LEU A 198 2.77 -13.70 -9.37
C LEU A 198 3.99 -13.37 -8.51
N VAL A 199 5.08 -14.11 -8.71
CA VAL A 199 6.39 -13.83 -8.14
C VAL A 199 7.32 -13.50 -9.28
N SER A 200 7.79 -12.27 -9.35
CA SER A 200 8.60 -11.74 -10.44
C SER A 200 9.96 -11.29 -9.92
N THR A 201 11.02 -11.72 -10.61
CA THR A 201 12.42 -11.37 -10.38
C THR A 201 13.10 -11.08 -11.73
N ASP A 202 14.39 -10.74 -11.72
CA ASP A 202 15.19 -10.65 -12.94
C ASP A 202 15.21 -11.97 -13.74
N ALA A 203 15.15 -13.11 -13.06
CA ALA A 203 15.15 -14.45 -13.65
C ALA A 203 13.84 -14.85 -14.34
N GLY A 204 12.73 -14.12 -14.13
CA GLY A 204 11.43 -14.46 -14.72
C GLY A 204 10.23 -14.19 -13.80
N THR A 205 9.06 -14.71 -14.18
CA THR A 205 7.80 -14.54 -13.46
C THR A 205 7.08 -15.87 -13.30
N SER A 206 6.59 -16.15 -12.11
CA SER A 206 5.96 -17.42 -11.75
C SER A 206 4.57 -17.18 -11.19
N ALA A 207 3.58 -17.94 -11.67
CA ALA A 207 2.20 -17.83 -11.21
C ALA A 207 1.80 -19.05 -10.36
N GLN A 208 1.25 -18.81 -9.17
CA GLN A 208 0.71 -19.87 -8.31
C GLN A 208 -0.53 -19.41 -7.55
N VAL A 209 -1.45 -20.32 -7.24
CA VAL A 209 -2.58 -20.02 -6.36
C VAL A 209 -2.18 -20.12 -4.89
N VAL A 210 -2.83 -19.34 -4.03
CA VAL A 210 -2.71 -19.47 -2.58
C VAL A 210 -3.78 -20.46 -2.10
N GLU A 211 -3.36 -21.53 -1.43
CA GLU A 211 -4.24 -22.61 -1.00
C GLU A 211 -4.81 -22.40 0.43
N GLY A 212 -4.32 -21.41 1.17
CA GLY A 212 -4.79 -21.11 2.53
C GLY A 212 -4.15 -22.02 3.58
N ASN A 213 -2.85 -22.34 3.43
CA ASN A 213 -2.14 -23.13 4.43
C ASN A 213 -1.92 -22.33 5.72
N ARG A 214 -2.40 -22.81 6.87
CA ARG A 214 -2.27 -22.12 8.17
C ARG A 214 -0.82 -21.85 8.60
N ARG A 215 0.17 -22.47 7.97
CA ARG A 215 1.60 -22.21 8.20
C ARG A 215 2.23 -21.26 7.17
N GLY A 216 1.42 -20.67 6.30
CA GLY A 216 1.83 -19.92 5.11
C GLY A 216 2.04 -20.85 3.92
N ASP A 217 1.45 -20.51 2.78
CA ASP A 217 1.81 -21.09 1.48
C ASP A 217 3.16 -20.51 1.05
N ILE A 218 4.06 -21.39 0.62
CA ILE A 218 5.40 -20.99 0.16
C ILE A 218 5.27 -20.46 -1.26
N LEU A 219 5.76 -19.26 -1.49
CA LEU A 219 5.88 -18.68 -2.82
C LEU A 219 7.14 -19.22 -3.48
N TYR A 220 6.96 -20.08 -4.50
CA TYR A 220 8.02 -20.69 -5.27
C TYR A 220 8.27 -19.95 -6.57
N PHE A 221 9.49 -20.08 -7.07
CA PHE A 221 9.85 -19.70 -8.42
C PHE A 221 9.77 -20.91 -9.37
N ASN A 222 9.26 -20.70 -10.58
CA ASN A 222 9.20 -21.65 -11.68
C ASN A 222 10.47 -21.51 -12.54
N ASP A 223 11.43 -22.40 -12.29
CA ASP A 223 12.60 -22.57 -13.14
C ASP A 223 12.35 -23.71 -14.13
N ARG A 224 11.77 -23.38 -15.28
CA ARG A 224 11.56 -24.32 -16.40
C ARG A 224 10.79 -25.59 -15.98
N GLY A 225 9.75 -25.41 -15.16
CA GLY A 225 8.93 -26.49 -14.62
C GLY A 225 9.42 -27.06 -13.29
N THR A 226 10.48 -26.50 -12.69
CA THR A 226 11.03 -26.90 -11.39
C THR A 226 10.73 -25.85 -10.31
N LYS A 227 10.20 -26.25 -9.16
CA LYS A 227 10.04 -25.40 -7.97
C LYS A 227 11.39 -25.05 -7.39
N ARG A 228 11.64 -23.75 -7.20
CA ARG A 228 12.78 -23.26 -6.43
C ARG A 228 12.35 -22.29 -5.35
N THR A 229 13.06 -22.35 -4.22
CA THR A 229 13.08 -21.27 -3.23
C THR A 229 14.04 -20.18 -3.69
N PHE A 230 14.32 -19.19 -2.84
CA PHE A 230 15.25 -18.12 -3.12
C PHE A 230 16.52 -18.30 -2.32
N LYS A 231 17.61 -17.74 -2.84
CA LYS A 231 18.89 -17.68 -2.17
C LYS A 231 19.39 -16.24 -2.23
N ALA A 232 20.06 -15.78 -1.18
CA ALA A 232 20.63 -14.45 -1.18
C ALA A 232 22.07 -14.47 -0.69
N GLU A 233 22.87 -13.58 -1.28
CA GLU A 233 24.22 -13.26 -0.83
C GLU A 233 24.41 -11.75 -0.68
N ARG A 234 25.47 -11.33 0.00
CA ARG A 234 25.83 -9.91 0.12
C ARG A 234 26.22 -9.34 -1.22
N LEU A 235 25.84 -8.08 -1.48
CA LEU A 235 26.28 -7.34 -2.67
C LEU A 235 27.81 -7.29 -2.78
N SER A 236 28.52 -7.08 -1.67
CA SER A 236 29.99 -7.11 -1.66
C SER A 236 30.54 -8.46 -2.14
N THR A 237 29.92 -9.58 -1.75
CA THR A 237 30.34 -10.94 -2.12
C THR A 237 30.06 -11.22 -3.58
N ASP A 238 28.88 -10.83 -4.09
CA ASP A 238 28.52 -10.94 -5.51
C ASP A 238 29.47 -10.11 -6.39
N ARG A 239 29.78 -8.87 -5.98
CA ARG A 239 30.74 -8.00 -6.68
C ARG A 239 32.15 -8.59 -6.71
N ALA A 240 32.61 -9.14 -5.58
CA ALA A 240 33.90 -9.82 -5.50
C ALA A 240 33.97 -11.03 -6.45
N LYS A 241 32.90 -11.84 -6.54
CA LYS A 241 32.82 -12.98 -7.49
C LYS A 241 32.89 -12.53 -8.95
N ARG A 242 32.31 -11.37 -9.27
CA ARG A 242 32.35 -10.76 -10.61
C ARG A 242 33.65 -10.01 -10.92
N GLY A 243 34.53 -9.83 -9.93
CA GLY A 243 35.78 -9.07 -10.09
C GLY A 243 35.58 -7.56 -10.28
N VAL A 244 34.50 -6.99 -9.75
CA VAL A 244 34.19 -5.55 -9.80
C VAL A 244 34.40 -4.88 -8.43
N GLU A 245 34.41 -3.55 -8.38
CA GLU A 245 34.53 -2.80 -7.12
C GLU A 245 33.43 -3.20 -6.14
N THR A 246 33.80 -3.52 -4.89
CA THR A 246 32.87 -4.03 -3.87
C THR A 246 32.08 -2.93 -3.17
N THR A 247 32.52 -1.68 -3.26
CA THR A 247 31.91 -0.49 -2.64
C THR A 247 31.16 0.36 -3.66
N GLY A 248 30.24 1.22 -3.18
CA GLY A 248 29.49 2.16 -4.02
C GLY A 248 28.03 1.78 -4.26
N ALA A 249 27.29 2.67 -4.92
CA ALA A 249 25.87 2.51 -5.23
C ALA A 249 25.61 1.32 -6.16
N MET A 250 24.40 0.75 -6.13
CA MET A 250 24.02 -0.38 -6.99
C MET A 250 23.95 0.07 -8.46
N THR A 251 24.34 -0.82 -9.39
CA THR A 251 24.03 -0.68 -10.81
C THR A 251 22.58 -1.06 -11.09
N GLN A 252 22.05 -0.74 -12.28
CA GLN A 252 20.67 -1.10 -12.65
C GLN A 252 20.44 -2.62 -12.65
N GLU A 253 21.45 -3.41 -13.02
CA GLU A 253 21.39 -4.88 -12.98
C GLU A 253 21.40 -5.41 -11.54
N GLU A 254 22.13 -4.75 -10.62
CA GLU A 254 22.14 -5.09 -9.20
C GLU A 254 20.81 -4.70 -8.53
N GLU A 255 20.25 -3.53 -8.88
CA GLU A 255 18.92 -3.12 -8.45
C GLU A 255 17.85 -4.14 -8.88
N ALA A 256 17.92 -4.63 -10.13
CA ALA A 256 17.02 -5.66 -10.64
C ALA A 256 17.11 -7.01 -9.88
N ARG A 257 18.26 -7.31 -9.28
CA ARG A 257 18.51 -8.50 -8.45
C ARG A 257 18.30 -8.26 -6.96
N ASN A 258 18.02 -7.03 -6.53
CA ASN A 258 17.85 -6.68 -5.12
C ASN A 258 16.39 -6.77 -4.64
N TYR A 259 15.43 -7.07 -5.53
CA TYR A 259 14.02 -7.15 -5.14
C TYR A 259 13.31 -8.39 -5.69
N ILE A 260 12.27 -8.79 -4.95
CA ILE A 260 11.22 -9.70 -5.44
C ILE A 260 9.94 -8.88 -5.50
N MET A 261 9.27 -8.90 -6.66
CA MET A 261 7.95 -8.30 -6.84
C MET A 261 6.87 -9.38 -6.69
N ILE A 262 5.95 -9.16 -5.76
CA ILE A 262 4.85 -10.07 -5.47
C ILE A 262 3.55 -9.40 -5.90
N VAL A 263 2.82 -10.00 -6.83
CA VAL A 263 1.55 -9.47 -7.33
C VAL A 263 0.41 -10.37 -6.86
N GLN A 264 -0.48 -9.85 -6.01
CA GLN A 264 -1.69 -10.53 -5.59
C GLN A 264 -2.86 -10.13 -6.49
N ILE A 265 -3.46 -11.12 -7.14
CA ILE A 265 -4.59 -10.97 -8.06
C ILE A 265 -5.82 -11.62 -7.42
N PRO A 266 -6.79 -10.83 -6.93
CA PRO A 266 -8.03 -11.36 -6.35
C PRO A 266 -8.86 -12.14 -7.38
N LEU A 267 -9.35 -13.30 -6.95
CA LEU A 267 -10.12 -14.25 -7.76
C LEU A 267 -11.56 -14.37 -7.26
N ILE A 268 -12.49 -14.59 -8.20
CA ILE A 268 -13.88 -14.90 -7.88
C ILE A 268 -13.92 -16.27 -7.24
N LYS A 269 -14.45 -16.33 -6.01
CA LYS A 269 -14.71 -17.60 -5.35
C LYS A 269 -15.97 -18.24 -5.92
N PRO A 270 -15.96 -19.54 -6.25
CA PRO A 270 -17.18 -20.25 -6.57
C PRO A 270 -18.09 -20.27 -5.33
N VAL A 271 -19.25 -19.64 -5.42
CA VAL A 271 -20.27 -19.68 -4.35
C VAL A 271 -20.77 -21.11 -4.24
N ARG A 272 -20.37 -21.83 -3.19
CA ARG A 272 -21.08 -23.07 -2.82
C ARG A 272 -22.32 -22.64 -2.05
N PHE A 273 -23.48 -22.75 -2.68
CA PHE A 273 -24.76 -22.73 -1.96
C PHE A 273 -24.81 -23.96 -1.05
N THR A 274 -24.30 -23.86 0.17
CA THR A 274 -24.78 -24.69 1.27
C THR A 274 -25.98 -23.97 1.85
N ALA A 275 -27.16 -24.59 1.76
CA ALA A 275 -28.44 -24.08 2.25
C ALA A 275 -28.52 -23.96 3.79
N GLN A 276 -27.41 -23.62 4.45
CA GLN A 276 -27.27 -23.62 5.91
C GLN A 276 -26.52 -22.39 6.44
N GLU A 277 -26.38 -21.32 5.65
CA GLU A 277 -25.91 -20.01 6.13
C GLU A 277 -26.94 -18.88 5.90
N CYS A 278 -28.19 -19.24 5.57
CA CYS A 278 -29.32 -18.33 5.58
C CYS A 278 -30.09 -18.41 6.90
N PHE A 279 -29.42 -18.20 8.04
CA PHE A 279 -30.11 -17.76 9.25
C PHE A 279 -29.27 -16.71 9.97
N ALA A 280 -29.79 -15.49 9.91
CA ALA A 280 -29.57 -14.32 10.73
C ALA A 280 -28.68 -14.50 11.98
N SER A 281 -27.74 -13.58 12.15
CA SER A 281 -27.56 -12.97 13.47
C SER A 281 -27.49 -11.45 13.35
N ALA A 282 -28.48 -10.83 13.99
CA ALA A 282 -28.66 -9.40 14.20
C ALA A 282 -27.46 -8.77 14.95
N PRO A 283 -27.30 -7.43 14.93
CA PRO A 283 -26.18 -6.78 15.59
C PRO A 283 -26.32 -6.89 17.12
N GLN A 284 -25.55 -7.79 17.73
CA GLN A 284 -25.35 -7.74 19.17
C GLN A 284 -24.29 -6.69 19.52
N ARG A 285 -24.76 -5.69 20.24
CA ARG A 285 -23.98 -4.63 20.89
C ARG A 285 -23.04 -5.28 21.93
N MET A 286 -21.80 -5.58 21.53
CA MET A 286 -20.76 -6.02 22.45
C MET A 286 -20.00 -4.82 23.02
N LYS A 287 -19.93 -4.77 24.34
CA LYS A 287 -19.13 -3.80 25.11
C LYS A 287 -17.65 -4.03 24.80
N SER A 288 -16.93 -2.95 24.50
CA SER A 288 -15.47 -2.95 24.42
C SER A 288 -14.88 -3.48 25.73
N ALA A 289 -14.30 -4.68 25.68
CA ALA A 289 -13.41 -5.15 26.72
C ALA A 289 -11.97 -4.93 26.23
N VAL A 290 -11.35 -3.86 26.72
CA VAL A 290 -9.90 -3.69 26.62
C VAL A 290 -9.28 -4.74 27.55
N ALA A 291 -8.80 -5.84 26.99
CA ALA A 291 -7.94 -6.77 27.72
C ALA A 291 -6.52 -6.19 27.75
N VAL A 292 -6.19 -5.45 28.81
CA VAL A 292 -4.79 -5.16 29.15
C VAL A 292 -4.20 -6.43 29.76
N SER A 293 -3.52 -7.23 28.95
CA SER A 293 -2.69 -8.33 29.45
C SER A 293 -1.41 -7.75 30.06
N LYS A 294 -1.44 -7.48 31.37
CA LYS A 294 -0.22 -7.33 32.17
C LYS A 294 0.40 -8.72 32.38
N ALA A 295 1.24 -9.15 31.45
CA ALA A 295 2.23 -10.19 31.71
C ALA A 295 3.58 -9.52 31.94
N ARG A 296 3.90 -9.19 33.19
CA ARG A 296 5.27 -8.89 33.61
C ARG A 296 5.99 -10.23 33.77
N HIS A 297 6.75 -10.64 32.76
CA HIS A 297 7.87 -11.55 32.97
C HIS A 297 9.15 -10.72 33.08
N ARG A 298 9.64 -10.62 34.31
CA ARG A 298 10.94 -10.02 34.63
C ARG A 298 11.97 -11.15 34.55
N ILE A 299 12.80 -11.13 33.52
CA ILE A 299 13.96 -12.02 33.36
C ILE A 299 15.22 -11.12 33.45
N PRO A 300 16.32 -11.57 34.06
CA PRO A 300 17.35 -10.69 34.60
C PRO A 300 18.09 -9.89 33.51
N ASN A 301 18.32 -8.60 33.77
CA ASN A 301 19.35 -7.83 33.08
C ASN A 301 20.70 -8.51 33.33
N LYS A 302 21.23 -9.20 32.33
CA LYS A 302 22.69 -9.28 32.20
C LYS A 302 23.16 -7.92 31.69
N GLN A 303 24.07 -7.30 32.42
CA GLN A 303 24.87 -6.19 31.91
C GLN A 303 25.43 -6.62 30.55
N MET A 304 25.05 -5.91 29.50
CA MET A 304 25.72 -6.02 28.21
C MET A 304 27.06 -5.31 28.38
N ASP A 305 28.14 -6.08 28.34
CA ASP A 305 29.48 -5.53 28.21
C ASP A 305 29.58 -4.69 26.94
N GLU A 306 30.33 -3.62 27.07
CA GLU A 306 30.43 -2.46 26.19
C GLU A 306 31.30 -2.76 24.95
N PHE A 307 30.85 -3.68 24.12
CA PHE A 307 31.24 -3.76 22.70
C PHE A 307 29.96 -3.58 21.87
N ALA A 308 29.69 -2.35 21.44
CA ALA A 308 28.59 -2.09 20.52
C ALA A 308 28.86 -2.84 19.21
N ASP A 309 28.13 -3.91 18.96
CA ASP A 309 28.18 -4.64 17.69
C ASP A 309 27.97 -3.65 16.53
N ILE A 310 28.95 -3.55 15.64
CA ILE A 310 28.90 -2.61 14.51
C ILE A 310 27.82 -3.09 13.54
N ALA A 311 26.91 -2.20 13.16
CA ALA A 311 25.88 -2.48 12.15
C ALA A 311 26.54 -2.86 10.81
N ASN A 312 26.10 -3.98 10.22
CA ASN A 312 26.69 -4.52 8.99
C ASN A 312 25.65 -4.78 7.89
N VAL A 313 24.69 -3.86 7.79
CA VAL A 313 23.61 -3.90 6.80
C VAL A 313 24.11 -3.43 5.45
N GLU A 314 23.88 -4.22 4.41
CA GLU A 314 24.12 -3.85 3.01
C GLU A 314 23.05 -4.50 2.10
N PRO A 315 22.91 -4.10 0.82
CA PRO A 315 22.00 -4.77 -0.10
C PRO A 315 22.35 -6.25 -0.30
N ALA A 316 21.33 -7.09 -0.47
CA ALA A 316 21.49 -8.50 -0.80
C ALA A 316 21.12 -8.76 -2.27
N MET A 317 21.89 -9.60 -2.95
CA MET A 317 21.57 -10.09 -4.30
C MET A 317 20.77 -11.37 -4.18
N VAL A 318 19.57 -11.37 -4.76
CA VAL A 318 18.66 -12.52 -4.77
C VAL A 318 18.92 -13.35 -6.02
N GLY A 319 18.95 -14.66 -5.83
CA GLY A 319 19.02 -15.67 -6.87
C GLY A 319 18.12 -16.86 -6.58
N LEU A 320 18.19 -17.87 -7.44
CA LEU A 320 17.39 -19.09 -7.30
C LEU A 320 18.06 -20.05 -6.31
N GLY A 321 17.27 -20.55 -5.36
CA GLY A 321 17.72 -21.48 -4.34
C GLY A 321 17.51 -22.94 -4.69
N SER A 322 17.36 -23.72 -3.63
CA SER A 322 17.22 -25.18 -3.68
C SER A 322 16.00 -25.64 -4.49
N SER A 323 16.13 -26.77 -5.20
CA SER A 323 15.04 -27.39 -5.96
C SER A 323 14.13 -28.22 -5.06
N HIS A 324 12.81 -28.11 -5.26
CA HIS A 324 11.78 -28.78 -4.47
C HIS A 324 10.79 -29.60 -5.32
N GLY A 325 11.24 -30.09 -6.47
CA GLY A 325 10.44 -30.93 -7.37
C GLY A 325 9.66 -30.13 -8.43
N PRO A 326 8.64 -30.71 -9.07
CA PRO A 326 7.96 -30.10 -10.22
C PRO A 326 7.07 -28.92 -9.82
N PHE A 327 7.12 -27.81 -10.56
CA PHE A 327 6.32 -26.60 -10.34
C PHE A 327 4.81 -26.90 -10.41
N PRO A 328 3.98 -26.37 -9.48
CA PRO A 328 2.56 -26.70 -9.49
C PRO A 328 1.89 -26.10 -10.73
N LYS A 329 1.25 -26.93 -11.53
CA LYS A 329 0.52 -26.48 -12.72
C LYS A 329 -0.81 -25.83 -12.35
N LEU A 330 -1.19 -24.79 -13.08
CA LEU A 330 -2.48 -24.12 -12.90
C LEU A 330 -3.65 -24.83 -13.58
N SER A 331 -3.42 -25.95 -14.26
CA SER A 331 -4.46 -26.72 -14.97
C SER A 331 -5.61 -27.18 -14.08
N LYS A 332 -5.37 -27.44 -12.78
CA LYS A 332 -6.44 -27.75 -11.80
C LYS A 332 -7.37 -26.56 -11.51
N HIS A 333 -6.90 -25.36 -11.82
CA HIS A 333 -7.56 -24.08 -11.61
C HIS A 333 -7.76 -23.35 -12.95
N ALA A 334 -7.90 -24.10 -14.06
CA ALA A 334 -7.92 -23.52 -15.40
C ALA A 334 -9.05 -22.49 -15.64
N ASP A 335 -10.13 -22.55 -14.83
CA ASP A 335 -11.32 -21.70 -14.92
C ASP A 335 -11.33 -20.52 -13.94
N ILE A 336 -10.21 -20.20 -13.26
CA ILE A 336 -10.16 -19.05 -12.35
C ILE A 336 -10.49 -17.74 -13.08
N LYS A 337 -11.21 -16.85 -12.39
CA LYS A 337 -11.61 -15.55 -12.91
C LYS A 337 -11.18 -14.44 -11.97
N ARG A 338 -10.74 -13.33 -12.54
CA ARG A 338 -10.41 -12.09 -11.83
C ARG A 338 -11.66 -11.50 -11.14
N ASP A 339 -11.55 -11.13 -9.86
CA ASP A 339 -12.61 -10.43 -9.10
C ASP A 339 -12.42 -8.90 -9.09
N PRO A 340 -13.08 -8.14 -9.98
CA PRO A 340 -12.87 -6.69 -10.09
C PRO A 340 -13.37 -5.87 -8.90
N SER A 341 -14.00 -6.51 -7.90
CA SER A 341 -14.41 -5.85 -6.66
C SER A 341 -13.22 -5.38 -5.83
N TYR A 342 -12.06 -6.02 -6.01
CA TYR A 342 -10.83 -5.75 -5.28
C TYR A 342 -9.69 -5.43 -6.25
N PRO A 343 -8.80 -4.49 -5.92
CA PRO A 343 -7.69 -4.14 -6.79
C PRO A 343 -6.61 -5.23 -6.83
N ILE A 344 -5.80 -5.22 -7.88
CA ILE A 344 -4.54 -5.98 -7.92
C ILE A 344 -3.53 -5.25 -7.02
N ARG A 345 -2.88 -5.99 -6.13
CA ARG A 345 -1.84 -5.47 -5.25
C ARG A 345 -0.47 -5.92 -5.74
N VAL A 346 0.49 -5.02 -5.74
CA VAL A 346 1.90 -5.26 -6.03
C VAL A 346 2.73 -4.89 -4.81
N THR A 347 3.53 -5.80 -4.29
CA THR A 347 4.44 -5.57 -3.18
C THR A 347 5.87 -5.72 -3.65
N LEU A 348 6.68 -4.67 -3.53
CA LEU A 348 8.11 -4.70 -3.82
C LEU A 348 8.88 -4.97 -2.53
N GLN A 349 9.54 -6.13 -2.44
CA GLN A 349 10.39 -6.48 -1.32
C GLN A 349 11.85 -6.29 -1.69
N TYR A 350 12.50 -5.26 -1.14
CA TYR A 350 13.94 -5.04 -1.24
C TYR A 350 14.69 -5.84 -0.18
N TYR A 351 15.83 -6.44 -0.50
CA TYR A 351 16.52 -7.34 0.41
C TYR A 351 17.82 -6.75 0.97
N GLN A 352 17.99 -6.87 2.29
CA GLN A 352 19.14 -6.38 3.04
C GLN A 352 19.84 -7.54 3.74
N ALA A 353 21.15 -7.63 3.59
CA ALA A 353 22.02 -8.58 4.26
C ALA A 353 22.51 -8.02 5.59
N THR A 354 22.36 -8.78 6.68
CA THR A 354 22.98 -8.49 7.98
C THR A 354 23.30 -9.79 8.70
N SER A 355 24.42 -9.86 9.43
CA SER A 355 24.75 -11.07 10.18
C SER A 355 24.36 -10.99 11.65
N ASN A 356 24.09 -9.78 12.16
CA ASN A 356 23.86 -9.51 13.58
C ASN A 356 22.53 -8.83 13.85
N GLY A 357 21.77 -8.40 12.83
CA GLY A 357 20.49 -7.72 13.02
C GLY A 357 20.61 -6.33 13.64
N VAL A 358 21.81 -5.73 13.67
CA VAL A 358 22.03 -4.39 14.21
C VAL A 358 21.84 -3.36 13.09
N VAL A 359 21.00 -2.35 13.35
CA VAL A 359 20.73 -1.23 12.44
C VAL A 359 21.07 0.10 13.13
N THR A 360 21.29 1.15 12.34
CA THR A 360 21.43 2.53 12.81
C THR A 360 20.31 3.39 12.24
N GLN A 361 20.12 4.61 12.77
CA GLN A 361 19.17 5.57 12.21
C GLN A 361 19.47 5.90 10.74
N SER A 362 20.74 6.05 10.37
CA SER A 362 21.14 6.32 8.98
C SER A 362 20.79 5.19 8.02
N ILE A 363 20.88 3.93 8.47
CA ILE A 363 20.44 2.77 7.69
C ILE A 363 18.93 2.85 7.47
N ILE A 364 18.13 3.06 8.53
CA ILE A 364 16.68 3.19 8.42
C ILE A 364 16.28 4.34 7.49
N ASP A 365 16.95 5.48 7.58
CA ASP A 365 16.69 6.65 6.74
C ASP A 365 16.99 6.38 5.25
N ASN A 366 18.07 5.66 4.96
CA ASN A 366 18.41 5.29 3.59
C ASN A 366 17.40 4.28 3.00
N LEU A 367 16.99 3.29 3.80
CA LEU A 367 15.98 2.32 3.38
C LEU A 367 14.61 2.99 3.17
N ALA A 368 14.23 3.91 4.05
CA ALA A 368 13.03 4.71 3.88
C ALA A 368 13.07 5.49 2.57
N ARG A 369 14.19 6.15 2.26
CA ARG A 369 14.37 6.89 0.99
C ARG A 369 14.25 5.97 -0.23
N GLN A 370 14.91 4.82 -0.22
CA GLN A 370 14.82 3.82 -1.29
C GLN A 370 13.36 3.37 -1.51
N MET A 371 12.63 3.12 -0.43
CA MET A 371 11.22 2.72 -0.49
C MET A 371 10.30 3.84 -0.99
N GLU A 372 10.65 5.10 -0.73
CA GLU A 372 9.92 6.28 -1.21
C GLU A 372 10.18 6.61 -2.68
N GLU A 373 11.33 6.23 -3.24
CA GLU A 373 11.64 6.47 -4.66
C GLU A 373 10.58 5.84 -5.59
N VAL A 374 9.95 4.73 -5.19
CA VAL A 374 8.83 4.12 -5.95
C VAL A 374 7.65 5.08 -6.10
N LYS A 375 7.43 5.98 -5.13
CA LYS A 375 6.38 7.03 -5.21
C LYS A 375 6.58 7.96 -6.40
N THR A 376 7.82 8.16 -6.86
CA THR A 376 8.09 9.03 -8.03
C THR A 376 7.51 8.45 -9.32
N LYS A 377 7.27 7.13 -9.37
CA LYS A 377 6.65 6.43 -10.49
C LYS A 377 5.13 6.26 -10.32
N ALA A 378 4.57 6.74 -9.21
CA ALA A 378 3.15 6.65 -8.91
C ALA A 378 2.37 7.80 -9.56
N THR A 379 1.22 7.46 -10.16
CA THR A 379 0.24 8.44 -10.61
C THR A 379 -0.56 9.01 -9.44
N TRP A 380 -0.61 8.30 -8.31
CA TRP A 380 -1.36 8.70 -7.12
C TRP A 380 -0.86 7.97 -5.83
N CYS A 381 -1.06 8.56 -4.65
CA CYS A 381 -0.72 7.96 -3.34
C CYS A 381 -1.83 8.20 -2.29
N GLY A 382 -2.19 7.20 -1.47
CA GLY A 382 -3.11 7.33 -0.33
C GLY A 382 -3.14 6.08 0.55
N SER A 383 -4.26 5.64 1.14
CA SER A 383 -4.30 4.48 2.07
C SER A 383 -5.56 3.62 2.00
N LEU A 384 -5.43 2.30 2.20
CA LEU A 384 -6.54 1.33 2.24
C LEU A 384 -7.22 1.21 3.61
N VAL A 385 -6.55 1.61 4.69
CA VAL A 385 -7.07 1.46 6.08
C VAL A 385 -7.65 2.76 6.61
N VAL A 386 -7.18 3.90 6.09
CA VAL A 386 -7.62 5.24 6.48
C VAL A 386 -8.30 5.89 5.27
N PRO A 387 -9.55 6.39 5.38
CA PRO A 387 -10.18 7.14 4.30
C PRO A 387 -9.27 8.30 3.88
N GLN A 388 -8.99 8.42 2.59
CA GLN A 388 -8.25 9.56 2.05
C GLN A 388 -8.96 10.85 2.45
N ASN A 389 -8.24 11.80 3.00
CA ASN A 389 -8.74 13.16 3.02
C ASN A 389 -8.15 13.92 1.82
N PRO A 390 -8.91 14.12 0.74
CA PRO A 390 -8.43 14.84 -0.45
C PRO A 390 -8.09 16.32 -0.15
N HIS A 391 -8.44 16.82 1.03
CA HIS A 391 -8.32 18.22 1.43
C HIS A 391 -7.30 18.43 2.56
N MET A 392 -6.40 17.47 2.83
CA MET A 392 -5.45 17.53 3.95
C MET A 392 -4.49 18.73 3.89
N SER A 393 -4.27 19.29 2.70
CA SER A 393 -3.46 20.50 2.48
C SER A 393 -4.23 21.81 2.64
N VAL A 394 -5.53 21.77 2.92
CA VAL A 394 -6.40 22.94 3.04
C VAL A 394 -6.74 23.20 4.50
N ILE A 395 -6.59 24.45 4.94
CA ILE A 395 -6.89 24.88 6.30
C ILE A 395 -8.31 25.46 6.32
N CYS A 396 -9.12 25.05 7.30
CA CYS A 396 -10.42 25.65 7.55
C CYS A 396 -10.23 27.05 8.14
N ASP A 397 -10.78 28.10 7.51
CA ASP A 397 -10.65 29.48 7.99
C ASP A 397 -11.33 29.71 9.36
N LEU A 398 -12.30 28.88 9.72
CA LEU A 398 -13.01 29.03 10.99
C LEU A 398 -12.30 28.36 12.17
N CYS A 399 -11.85 27.11 12.02
CA CYS A 399 -11.21 26.37 13.11
C CYS A 399 -9.68 26.33 13.03
N GLN A 400 -9.10 26.86 11.95
CA GLN A 400 -7.65 26.92 11.70
C GLN A 400 -6.95 25.54 11.69
N ASN A 401 -7.72 24.46 11.64
CA ASN A 401 -7.20 23.10 11.51
C ASN A 401 -7.24 22.66 10.04
N PRO A 402 -6.35 21.74 9.62
CA PRO A 402 -6.47 21.06 8.35
C PRO A 402 -7.86 20.41 8.21
N ILE A 403 -8.50 20.55 7.05
CA ILE A 403 -9.81 19.97 6.79
C ILE A 403 -9.65 18.46 6.69
N ALA A 404 -9.79 17.73 7.80
CA ALA A 404 -9.51 16.29 7.93
C ALA A 404 -10.57 15.35 7.30
N GLY A 405 -11.71 15.89 6.85
CA GLY A 405 -12.87 15.12 6.37
C GLY A 405 -12.94 14.95 4.86
N GLN A 406 -13.84 14.08 4.38
CA GLN A 406 -14.09 13.84 2.95
C GLN A 406 -14.64 15.07 2.19
N VAL A 407 -15.01 16.13 2.91
CA VAL A 407 -15.75 17.26 2.39
C VAL A 407 -15.04 18.58 2.75
N ARG A 408 -14.74 19.37 1.73
CA ARG A 408 -14.34 20.77 1.82
C ARG A 408 -15.47 21.64 1.29
N TYR A 409 -15.73 22.75 1.97
CA TYR A 409 -16.69 23.76 1.54
C TYR A 409 -15.94 25.02 1.12
N LYS A 410 -15.84 25.24 -0.20
CA LYS A 410 -15.19 26.41 -0.77
C LYS A 410 -16.21 27.51 -1.02
N CYS A 411 -15.99 28.71 -0.49
CA CYS A 411 -16.84 29.85 -0.83
C CYS A 411 -16.65 30.22 -2.29
N LEU A 412 -17.74 30.35 -3.05
CA LEU A 412 -17.70 30.74 -4.46
C LEU A 412 -17.44 32.24 -4.66
N VAL A 413 -17.60 33.03 -3.60
CA VAL A 413 -17.49 34.49 -3.63
C VAL A 413 -16.15 34.96 -3.06
N CYS A 414 -15.73 34.37 -1.93
CA CYS A 414 -14.49 34.76 -1.27
C CYS A 414 -13.29 34.02 -1.84
N PRO A 415 -12.21 34.75 -2.19
CA PRO A 415 -11.07 34.19 -2.91
C PRO A 415 -10.32 33.09 -2.17
N TYR A 416 -10.27 33.14 -0.83
CA TYR A 416 -9.48 32.22 0.01
C TYR A 416 -10.28 31.56 1.13
N TYR A 417 -11.62 31.63 1.13
CA TYR A 417 -12.42 31.15 2.25
C TYR A 417 -12.90 29.69 2.08
N ASP A 418 -12.50 28.84 3.00
CA ASP A 418 -12.69 27.40 3.04
C ASP A 418 -13.16 26.92 4.43
N LEU A 419 -14.16 26.04 4.47
CA LEU A 419 -14.71 25.47 5.69
C LEU A 419 -14.67 23.95 5.69
N CYS A 420 -14.44 23.36 6.86
CA CYS A 420 -14.71 21.93 7.09
C CYS A 420 -16.21 21.70 7.34
N GLU A 421 -16.67 20.46 7.15
CA GLU A 421 -18.08 20.07 7.35
C GLU A 421 -18.61 20.41 8.76
N VAL A 422 -17.79 20.29 9.79
CA VAL A 422 -18.18 20.64 11.16
C VAL A 422 -18.37 22.15 11.34
N CYS A 423 -17.59 22.97 10.63
CA CYS A 423 -17.67 24.42 10.73
C CYS A 423 -18.79 24.99 9.86
N GLU A 424 -19.06 24.37 8.71
CA GLU A 424 -20.21 24.74 7.87
C GLU A 424 -21.55 24.42 8.54
N ALA A 425 -21.65 23.29 9.25
CA ALA A 425 -22.88 22.90 9.95
C ALA A 425 -23.19 23.74 11.21
N LYS A 426 -22.32 24.68 11.60
CA LYS A 426 -22.57 25.55 12.75
C LYS A 426 -23.48 26.72 12.34
N PRO A 427 -24.46 27.11 13.19
CA PRO A 427 -25.28 28.28 12.92
C PRO A 427 -24.40 29.53 12.85
N ALA A 428 -24.63 30.35 11.83
CA ALA A 428 -23.97 31.63 11.68
C ALA A 428 -24.23 32.49 12.94
N GLY A 429 -23.15 32.95 13.59
CA GLY A 429 -23.23 33.85 14.76
C GLY A 429 -22.57 33.39 16.06
N PHE A 430 -21.92 32.22 16.14
CA PHE A 430 -21.43 31.68 17.42
C PHE A 430 -19.91 31.72 17.68
N THR A 431 -19.12 32.42 16.87
CA THR A 431 -17.67 32.54 17.15
C THR A 431 -17.16 33.95 16.87
N PHE A 432 -16.65 34.59 17.92
CA PHE A 432 -16.12 35.97 18.01
C PHE A 432 -14.89 36.27 17.13
N ALA A 433 -14.49 35.41 16.19
CA ALA A 433 -13.21 35.55 15.48
C ALA A 433 -13.35 36.06 14.03
N HIS A 434 -14.26 35.53 13.20
CA HIS A 434 -14.31 35.91 11.78
C HIS A 434 -15.74 35.87 11.21
N TYR A 435 -16.23 37.00 10.69
CA TYR A 435 -17.55 37.14 10.07
C TYR A 435 -17.47 36.82 8.57
N HIS A 436 -18.18 35.80 8.11
CA HIS A 436 -18.41 35.52 6.69
C HIS A 436 -19.87 35.81 6.33
N PRO A 437 -20.16 36.52 5.23
CA PRO A 437 -21.55 36.82 4.87
C PRO A 437 -22.39 35.56 4.61
N GLU A 438 -23.57 35.47 5.22
CA GLU A 438 -24.47 34.30 5.10
C GLU A 438 -25.02 34.10 3.69
N ASN A 439 -25.04 35.16 2.88
CA ASN A 439 -25.53 35.12 1.50
C ASN A 439 -24.51 34.58 0.49
N HIS A 440 -23.31 34.20 0.93
CA HIS A 440 -22.30 33.62 0.06
C HIS A 440 -22.52 32.12 -0.12
N PRO A 441 -22.76 31.64 -1.37
CA PRO A 441 -22.91 30.22 -1.61
C PRO A 441 -21.58 29.47 -1.45
N PHE A 442 -21.65 28.30 -0.81
CA PHE A 442 -20.55 27.35 -0.72
C PHE A 442 -20.71 26.22 -1.72
N LEU A 443 -19.58 25.82 -2.32
CA LEU A 443 -19.50 24.60 -3.11
C LEU A 443 -19.00 23.44 -2.24
N LYS A 444 -19.76 22.34 -2.22
CA LYS A 444 -19.42 21.11 -1.50
C LYS A 444 -18.52 20.21 -2.35
N LEU A 445 -17.24 20.15 -2.01
CA LEU A 445 -16.21 19.39 -2.72
C LEU A 445 -15.97 18.05 -2.03
N LYS A 446 -16.42 16.95 -2.67
CA LYS A 446 -16.36 15.57 -2.12
C LYS A 446 -15.29 14.68 -2.76
N HIS A 447 -14.76 15.07 -3.91
CA HIS A 447 -13.86 14.25 -4.71
C HIS A 447 -12.63 15.06 -5.12
N ASP A 448 -11.52 14.35 -5.25
CA ASP A 448 -10.21 14.77 -5.78
C ASP A 448 -10.23 15.19 -7.27
N ARG A 449 -11.30 14.92 -8.01
CA ARG A 449 -11.47 15.34 -9.41
C ARG A 449 -11.40 16.86 -9.61
N TYR A 450 -11.68 17.62 -8.57
CA TYR A 450 -11.44 19.05 -8.54
C TYR A 450 -9.99 19.26 -8.09
N GLY A 451 -9.01 18.94 -8.93
CA GLY A 451 -7.60 19.12 -8.58
C GLY A 451 -7.21 20.61 -8.48
N ALA A 452 -5.97 20.87 -8.06
CA ALA A 452 -5.38 22.23 -7.97
C ALA A 452 -5.42 23.04 -9.30
N SER A 453 -5.66 22.37 -10.43
CA SER A 453 -5.84 22.99 -11.75
C SER A 453 -7.25 23.54 -11.99
N SER A 454 -8.24 23.22 -11.15
CA SER A 454 -9.60 23.76 -11.24
C SER A 454 -9.64 25.21 -10.76
N TYR A 455 -10.12 26.13 -11.60
CA TYR A 455 -10.29 27.55 -11.24
C TYR A 455 -11.21 27.77 -10.02
N VAL A 456 -12.03 26.77 -9.71
CA VAL A 456 -12.98 26.79 -8.59
C VAL A 456 -12.26 26.57 -7.25
N GLU A 457 -11.14 25.86 -7.24
CA GLU A 457 -10.36 25.55 -6.03
C GLU A 457 -9.16 26.47 -5.81
N GLN A 458 -8.75 27.20 -6.83
CA GLN A 458 -7.61 28.10 -6.77
C GLN A 458 -7.84 29.25 -5.79
N ASN A 459 -6.77 29.67 -5.11
CA ASN A 459 -6.78 30.94 -4.39
C ASN A 459 -6.78 32.09 -5.41
N ARG A 460 -7.91 32.78 -5.52
CA ARG A 460 -8.11 33.86 -6.51
C ARG A 460 -7.68 35.24 -6.03
N SER A 461 -7.10 35.35 -4.83
CA SER A 461 -6.69 36.64 -4.25
C SER A 461 -5.58 37.33 -5.05
N THR A 462 -4.79 36.57 -5.80
CA THR A 462 -3.73 37.09 -6.67
C THR A 462 -4.26 37.62 -8.00
N LEU A 463 -5.51 37.29 -8.37
CA LEU A 463 -6.14 37.79 -9.59
C LEU A 463 -6.66 39.20 -9.30
N THR A 464 -5.92 40.21 -9.71
CA THR A 464 -6.31 41.61 -9.56
C THR A 464 -6.34 42.30 -10.91
N HIS A 465 -7.38 43.11 -11.13
CA HIS A 465 -7.57 43.85 -12.38
C HIS A 465 -7.32 45.33 -12.11
N HIS A 466 -6.12 45.81 -12.43
CA HIS A 466 -5.72 47.18 -12.15
C HIS A 466 -6.61 48.18 -12.90
N GLY A 467 -7.14 49.17 -12.18
CA GLY A 467 -7.97 50.24 -12.76
C GLY A 467 -9.40 49.83 -13.10
N VAL A 468 -9.82 48.59 -12.82
CA VAL A 468 -11.18 48.11 -13.09
C VAL A 468 -11.99 48.03 -11.80
N MET A 469 -13.07 48.79 -11.74
CA MET A 469 -14.03 48.78 -10.63
C MET A 469 -15.29 48.04 -11.03
N CYS A 470 -15.90 47.32 -10.08
CA CYS A 470 -17.22 46.75 -10.28
C CYS A 470 -18.25 47.88 -10.45
N THR A 471 -19.03 47.85 -11.52
CA THR A 471 -20.05 48.86 -11.84
C THR A 471 -21.15 48.95 -10.77
N GLU A 472 -21.39 47.84 -10.05
CA GLU A 472 -22.50 47.75 -9.09
C GLU A 472 -22.08 48.09 -7.66
N CYS A 473 -20.95 47.55 -7.20
CA CYS A 473 -20.50 47.75 -5.81
C CYS A 473 -19.38 48.79 -5.68
N TYR A 474 -18.88 49.34 -6.80
CA TYR A 474 -17.83 50.36 -6.88
C TYR A 474 -16.53 49.98 -6.16
N LYS A 475 -16.29 48.68 -5.95
CA LYS A 475 -15.06 48.15 -5.34
C LYS A 475 -14.10 47.65 -6.42
N PRO A 476 -12.78 47.68 -6.15
CA PRO A 476 -11.80 47.00 -6.99
C PRO A 476 -12.14 45.52 -7.13
N ILE A 477 -12.01 44.99 -8.33
CA ILE A 477 -12.30 43.57 -8.59
C ILE A 477 -11.07 42.73 -8.26
N VAL A 478 -11.21 41.91 -7.21
CA VAL A 478 -10.28 40.84 -6.83
C VAL A 478 -10.96 39.51 -7.14
N GLY A 479 -10.30 38.65 -7.92
CA GLY A 479 -10.87 37.42 -8.45
C GLY A 479 -11.25 37.54 -9.94
N ILE A 480 -12.30 36.83 -10.33
CA ILE A 480 -12.75 36.80 -11.74
C ILE A 480 -13.48 38.11 -12.07
N LEU A 481 -13.07 38.75 -13.17
CA LEU A 481 -13.77 39.87 -13.77
C LEU A 481 -14.80 39.35 -14.76
N TYR A 482 -16.05 39.77 -14.61
CA TYR A 482 -17.12 39.51 -15.56
C TYR A 482 -17.42 40.75 -16.39
N GLN A 483 -17.15 40.69 -17.69
CA GLN A 483 -17.38 41.80 -18.60
C GLN A 483 -18.52 41.49 -19.56
N CYS A 484 -19.49 42.40 -19.69
CA CYS A 484 -20.59 42.23 -20.64
C CYS A 484 -20.10 42.43 -22.08
N THR A 485 -20.47 41.52 -22.98
CA THR A 485 -20.10 41.66 -24.39
C THR A 485 -20.90 42.73 -25.12
N MET A 486 -22.08 43.09 -24.60
CA MET A 486 -22.98 44.06 -25.21
C MET A 486 -22.87 45.45 -24.57
N CYS A 487 -22.46 45.52 -23.31
CA CYS A 487 -22.28 46.77 -22.56
C CYS A 487 -20.81 46.90 -22.12
N PRO A 488 -19.96 47.59 -22.92
CA PRO A 488 -18.52 47.68 -22.65
C PRO A 488 -18.14 48.30 -21.30
N THR A 489 -19.06 49.08 -20.71
CA THR A 489 -18.87 49.75 -19.43
C THR A 489 -19.25 48.88 -18.22
N VAL A 490 -19.88 47.73 -18.45
CA VAL A 490 -20.37 46.86 -17.37
C VAL A 490 -19.32 45.81 -17.03
N HIS A 491 -18.75 45.99 -15.84
CA HIS A 491 -17.79 45.09 -15.22
C HIS A 491 -18.34 44.66 -13.87
N LEU A 492 -18.48 43.36 -13.65
CA LEU A 492 -19.02 42.79 -12.43
C LEU A 492 -17.96 41.95 -11.73
N CYS A 493 -17.89 42.07 -10.41
CA CYS A 493 -17.18 41.10 -9.57
C CYS A 493 -18.02 39.82 -9.40
N GLU A 494 -17.42 38.75 -8.90
CA GLU A 494 -18.10 37.46 -8.65
C GLU A 494 -19.35 37.60 -7.79
N VAL A 495 -19.34 38.49 -6.78
CA VAL A 495 -20.50 38.77 -5.92
C VAL A 495 -21.65 39.35 -6.75
N CYS A 496 -21.35 40.37 -7.56
CA CYS A 496 -22.36 41.11 -8.29
C CYS A 496 -22.86 40.31 -9.49
N GLU A 497 -22.05 39.44 -10.09
CA GLU A 497 -22.52 38.52 -11.12
C GLU A 497 -23.58 37.55 -10.57
N LEU A 498 -23.36 36.99 -9.38
CA LEU A 498 -24.29 36.03 -8.77
C LEU A 498 -25.57 36.68 -8.20
N THR A 499 -25.48 37.95 -7.77
CA THR A 499 -26.57 38.63 -7.07
C THR A 499 -27.34 39.63 -7.92
N LYS A 500 -26.81 40.04 -9.08
CA LYS A 500 -27.41 41.04 -9.95
C LYS A 500 -27.83 40.41 -11.27
N GLY A 501 -29.06 40.69 -11.70
CA GLY A 501 -29.65 40.14 -12.91
C GLY A 501 -29.16 40.77 -14.23
N HIS A 502 -27.95 41.32 -14.30
CA HIS A 502 -27.43 41.87 -15.56
C HIS A 502 -27.16 40.76 -16.59
N ALA A 503 -26.75 39.57 -16.13
CA ALA A 503 -26.53 38.41 -16.97
C ALA A 503 -27.86 37.84 -17.50
N ASN A 504 -28.03 37.80 -18.82
CA ASN A 504 -29.13 37.09 -19.48
C ASN A 504 -28.73 36.70 -20.91
N PHE A 505 -29.61 36.03 -21.66
CA PHE A 505 -29.33 35.57 -23.02
C PHE A 505 -28.99 36.70 -24.01
N THR A 506 -29.42 37.94 -23.74
CA THR A 506 -29.09 39.12 -24.55
C THR A 506 -27.86 39.87 -24.04
N HIS A 507 -27.40 39.62 -22.82
CA HIS A 507 -26.23 40.23 -22.20
C HIS A 507 -25.30 39.15 -21.61
N PRO A 508 -24.62 38.36 -22.45
CA PRO A 508 -23.68 37.35 -21.97
C PRO A 508 -22.44 38.01 -21.37
N LEU A 509 -21.89 37.39 -20.33
CA LEU A 509 -20.70 37.85 -19.61
C LEU A 509 -19.49 36.98 -19.93
N LEU A 510 -18.38 37.62 -20.29
CA LEU A 510 -17.08 36.98 -20.43
C LEU A 510 -16.39 36.90 -19.07
N LYS A 511 -15.84 35.73 -18.76
CA LYS A 511 -15.00 35.49 -17.58
C LYS A 511 -13.54 35.81 -17.91
N ILE A 512 -12.99 36.83 -17.26
CA ILE A 512 -11.62 37.30 -17.47
C ILE A 512 -10.82 37.04 -16.19
N PHE A 513 -9.77 36.22 -16.31
CA PHE A 513 -8.95 35.78 -15.18
C PHE A 513 -7.71 36.65 -14.97
N HIS A 514 -7.11 37.17 -16.04
CA HIS A 514 -5.93 38.05 -15.98
C HIS A 514 -6.16 39.26 -16.89
N SER A 515 -5.85 40.46 -16.40
CA SER A 515 -5.73 41.62 -17.28
C SER A 515 -4.41 41.52 -18.05
N HIS A 516 -4.44 41.65 -19.38
CA HIS A 516 -3.21 41.92 -20.14
C HIS A 516 -2.56 43.17 -19.52
N LYS A 517 -1.33 43.04 -19.01
CA LYS A 517 -0.53 44.21 -18.63
C LYS A 517 -0.39 45.11 -19.88
N PRO A 518 -0.48 46.44 -19.75
CA PRO A 518 0.13 47.32 -20.74
C PRO A 518 1.64 47.07 -20.84
#